data_AF-A0A0F7FI24-F1
#
_entry.id   AF-A0A0F7FI24-F1
#
_cell.length_a   1.000
_cell.length_b   1.000
_cell.length_c   1.000
_cell.angle_alpha   90.00
_cell.angle_beta   90.00
_cell.angle_gamma   90.00
#
_symmetry.space_group_name_H-M   'P 1'
#
loop_
_entity.id
_entity.type
_entity.pdbx_description
1 polymer ?
#
loop_
_entity_poly.entity_id
_entity_poly.type
_entity_poly.pdbx_seq_one_letter_code
_entity_poly.pdbx_strand_id
1 'polypeptide(L)'
;MSGGISSSEDDAALQKRAVEIAKSLFRRVHIPSEEEEEESEITMTNLRNMLEVAIDCAEKDNWDLFGLRIVYLARNASQGDDLYIFVKNLLTEIKNSAESSKERLKLAQYILKSCIYLFNAYRKGLSDLLG
;
A
#
# COMPACT_ATOMS: atom_id res chain seq x y z
N MET A 1 -36.39 -4.26 11.70
CA MET A 1 -35.27 -5.20 11.54
C MET A 1 -34.39 -4.65 10.43
N SER A 2 -33.30 -3.98 10.78
CA SER A 2 -32.39 -3.35 9.83
C SER A 2 -30.98 -3.59 10.37
N GLY A 3 -30.21 -4.49 9.76
CA GLY A 3 -28.92 -4.86 10.35
C GLY A 3 -28.09 -5.87 9.57
N GLY A 4 -28.10 -5.82 8.24
CA GLY A 4 -27.31 -6.77 7.42
C GLY A 4 -26.63 -6.22 6.17
N ILE A 5 -26.80 -4.93 5.85
CA ILE A 5 -26.34 -4.35 4.57
C ILE A 5 -25.10 -3.45 4.75
N SER A 6 -24.86 -2.86 5.92
CA SER A 6 -23.81 -1.83 6.06
C SER A 6 -22.39 -2.38 5.91
N SER A 7 -22.08 -3.57 6.44
CA SER A 7 -20.68 -4.03 6.50
C SER A 7 -20.06 -4.38 5.15
N SER A 8 -20.85 -4.78 4.16
CA SER A 8 -20.36 -5.13 2.83
C SER A 8 -20.21 -3.92 1.91
N GLU A 9 -21.11 -2.94 2.02
CA GLU A 9 -21.02 -1.68 1.28
C GLU A 9 -19.84 -0.84 1.77
N ASP A 10 -19.63 -0.79 3.09
CA ASP A 10 -18.47 -0.15 3.70
C ASP A 10 -17.15 -0.80 3.24
N ASP A 11 -17.14 -2.12 3.09
CA ASP A 11 -15.96 -2.87 2.61
C ASP A 11 -15.65 -2.56 1.13
N ALA A 12 -16.67 -2.58 0.27
CA ALA A 12 -16.52 -2.26 -1.15
C ALA A 12 -16.06 -0.81 -1.35
N ALA A 13 -16.59 0.14 -0.57
CA ALA A 13 -16.15 1.53 -0.58
C ALA A 13 -14.68 1.66 -0.15
N LEU A 14 -14.28 0.94 0.90
CA LEU A 14 -12.90 0.93 1.38
C LEU A 14 -11.93 0.35 0.33
N GLN A 15 -12.30 -0.76 -0.33
CA GLN A 15 -11.52 -1.34 -1.41
C GLN A 15 -11.38 -0.39 -2.60
N LYS A 16 -12.47 0.27 -3.01
CA LYS A 16 -12.43 1.26 -4.10
C LYS A 16 -11.50 2.42 -3.75
N ARG A 17 -11.59 2.95 -2.53
CA ARG A 17 -10.69 3.99 -2.04
C ARG A 17 -9.22 3.53 -2.04
N ALA A 18 -8.97 2.30 -1.61
CA ALA A 18 -7.63 1.72 -1.61
C ALA A 18 -7.01 1.65 -3.00
N VAL A 19 -7.80 1.28 -4.02
CA VAL A 19 -7.36 1.27 -5.43
C VAL A 19 -6.96 2.66 -5.89
N GLU A 20 -7.77 3.69 -5.60
CA GLU A 20 -7.45 5.07 -5.98
C GLU A 20 -6.19 5.59 -5.29
N ILE A 21 -6.00 5.27 -4.01
CA ILE A 21 -4.76 5.60 -3.29
C ILE A 21 -3.56 4.87 -3.94
N ALA A 22 -3.68 3.58 -4.23
CA ALA A 22 -2.61 2.81 -4.85
C ALA A 22 -2.20 3.38 -6.22
N LYS A 23 -3.18 3.78 -7.05
CA LYS A 23 -2.92 4.49 -8.31
C LYS A 23 -2.18 5.82 -8.07
N SER A 24 -2.63 6.60 -7.09
CA SER A 24 -1.99 7.88 -6.73
C SER A 24 -0.54 7.70 -6.27
N LEU A 25 -0.25 6.65 -5.49
CA LEU A 25 1.10 6.32 -5.04
C LEU A 25 2.03 6.02 -6.22
N PHE A 26 1.57 5.22 -7.18
CA PHE A 26 2.36 4.81 -8.35
C PHE A 26 2.56 5.95 -9.38
N ARG A 27 1.68 6.95 -9.42
CA ARG A 27 1.88 8.14 -10.27
C ARG A 27 3.07 9.01 -9.85
N ARG A 28 3.61 8.81 -8.65
CA ARG A 28 4.62 9.69 -8.04
C ARG A 28 5.99 9.06 -7.92
N VAL A 29 6.17 7.86 -8.47
CA VAL A 29 7.37 7.05 -8.27
C VAL A 29 7.75 6.33 -9.57
N HIS A 30 9.04 6.11 -9.78
CA HIS A 30 9.53 5.23 -10.83
C HIS A 30 9.24 3.77 -10.48
N ILE A 31 9.00 2.95 -11.51
CA ILE A 31 8.90 1.50 -11.37
C ILE A 31 10.07 0.89 -12.15
N PRO A 32 11.08 0.34 -11.46
CA PRO A 32 12.29 -0.15 -12.12
C PRO A 32 11.98 -1.33 -13.05
N SER A 33 12.77 -1.46 -14.11
CA SER A 33 12.83 -2.71 -14.87
C SER A 33 13.57 -3.79 -14.08
N GLU A 34 13.50 -5.07 -14.50
CA GLU A 34 14.20 -6.17 -13.79
C GLU A 34 15.71 -5.95 -13.68
N GLU A 35 16.30 -5.22 -14.64
CA GLU A 35 17.74 -4.95 -14.71
C GLU A 35 18.15 -3.76 -13.82
N GLU A 36 17.18 -2.99 -13.30
CA GLU A 36 17.37 -1.77 -12.50
C GLU A 36 16.97 -1.96 -11.01
N GLU A 37 16.59 -3.16 -10.59
CA GLU A 37 16.13 -3.39 -9.21
C GLU A 37 17.26 -3.23 -8.18
N GLU A 38 17.30 -2.09 -7.50
CA GLU A 38 18.15 -1.83 -6.34
C GLU A 38 17.36 -1.86 -5.01
N GLU A 39 18.05 -1.94 -3.88
CA GLU A 39 17.41 -1.96 -2.54
C GLU A 39 16.63 -0.68 -2.21
N SER A 40 16.98 0.45 -2.84
CA SER A 40 16.34 1.77 -2.71
C SER A 40 15.09 1.93 -3.56
N GLU A 41 14.80 0.98 -4.46
CA GLU A 41 13.70 1.05 -5.41
C GLU A 41 12.44 0.32 -4.91
N ILE A 42 11.31 0.59 -5.57
CA ILE A 42 10.08 -0.19 -5.33
C ILE A 42 10.22 -1.54 -6.03
N THR A 43 10.09 -2.62 -5.28
CA THR A 43 10.22 -3.99 -5.80
C THR A 43 9.03 -4.82 -5.40
N MET A 44 8.77 -5.89 -6.16
CA MET A 44 7.72 -6.84 -5.79
C MET A 44 7.95 -7.42 -4.37
N THR A 45 9.21 -7.66 -4.02
CA THR A 45 9.61 -8.19 -2.71
C THR A 45 9.23 -7.23 -1.59
N ASN A 46 9.56 -5.94 -1.71
CA ASN A 46 9.23 -4.99 -0.65
C ASN A 46 7.71 -4.78 -0.51
N LEU A 47 6.95 -4.74 -1.61
CA LEU A 47 5.49 -4.64 -1.57
C LEU A 47 4.84 -5.84 -0.87
N ARG A 48 5.33 -7.06 -1.13
CA ARG A 48 4.86 -8.28 -0.44
C ARG A 48 5.21 -8.27 1.04
N ASN A 49 6.44 -7.91 1.39
CA ASN A 49 6.87 -7.78 2.78
C ASN A 49 6.02 -6.76 3.53
N MET A 50 5.70 -5.62 2.91
CA MET A 50 4.80 -4.62 3.49
C MET A 50 3.39 -5.17 3.71
N LEU A 51 2.86 -5.95 2.75
CA LEU A 51 1.54 -6.58 2.89
C LEU A 51 1.52 -7.59 4.04
N GLU A 52 2.55 -8.41 4.17
CA GLU A 52 2.70 -9.36 5.29
C GLU A 52 2.73 -8.61 6.64
N VAL A 53 3.44 -7.49 6.71
CA VAL A 53 3.44 -6.61 7.90
C VAL A 53 2.04 -6.08 8.18
N ALA A 54 1.28 -5.66 7.16
CA ALA A 54 -0.09 -5.16 7.33
C ALA A 54 -1.03 -6.23 7.88
N ILE A 55 -0.93 -7.46 7.39
CA ILE A 55 -1.73 -8.60 7.84
C ILE A 55 -1.39 -8.92 9.30
N ASP A 56 -0.11 -9.12 9.61
CA ASP A 56 0.35 -9.48 10.96
C ASP A 56 0.04 -8.40 12.00
N CYS A 57 0.13 -7.12 11.63
CA CYS A 57 -0.23 -6.03 12.55
C CYS A 57 -1.74 -5.87 12.71
N ALA A 58 -2.56 -6.26 11.71
CA ALA A 58 -4.01 -6.27 11.83
C ALA A 58 -4.52 -7.33 12.81
N GLU A 59 -3.87 -8.51 12.85
CA GLU A 59 -4.16 -9.54 13.85
C GLU A 59 -3.90 -9.05 15.29
N LYS A 60 -2.96 -8.09 15.43
CA LYS A 60 -2.56 -7.49 16.71
C LYS A 60 -3.24 -6.15 17.01
N ASP A 61 -4.05 -5.64 16.09
CA ASP A 61 -4.59 -4.27 16.08
C ASP A 61 -3.57 -3.19 16.48
N ASN A 62 -2.36 -3.25 15.89
CA ASN A 62 -1.25 -2.39 16.28
C ASN A 62 -0.72 -1.57 15.09
N TRP A 63 -1.34 -0.40 14.88
CA TRP A 63 -0.94 0.57 13.86
C TRP A 63 0.50 1.09 14.03
N ASP A 64 0.94 1.35 15.26
CA ASP A 64 2.26 1.91 15.50
C ASP A 64 3.36 0.90 15.14
N LEU A 65 3.13 -0.39 15.44
CA LEU A 65 4.02 -1.47 15.02
C LEU A 65 4.07 -1.61 13.50
N PHE A 66 2.93 -1.45 12.82
CA PHE A 66 2.89 -1.40 11.36
C PHE A 66 3.76 -0.26 10.83
N GLY A 67 3.55 0.97 11.32
CA GLY A 67 4.33 2.14 10.91
C GLY A 67 5.83 1.93 11.09
N LEU A 68 6.26 1.41 12.24
CA LEU A 68 7.66 1.12 12.53
C LEU A 68 8.26 0.09 11.56
N ARG A 69 7.56 -1.02 11.31
CA ARG A 69 8.05 -2.09 10.43
C ARG A 69 8.09 -1.66 8.98
N ILE A 70 7.14 -0.85 8.53
CA ILE A 70 7.15 -0.27 7.18
C ILE A 70 8.35 0.66 6.98
N VAL A 71 8.63 1.54 7.94
CA VAL A 71 9.83 2.40 7.90
C VAL A 71 11.10 1.56 7.89
N TYR A 72 11.17 0.49 8.69
CA TYR A 72 12.32 -0.41 8.71
C TYR A 72 12.57 -1.11 7.36
N LEU A 73 11.53 -1.43 6.60
CA LEU A 73 11.68 -2.00 5.26
C LEU A 73 12.35 -1.02 4.29
N ALA A 74 12.17 0.29 4.48
CA ALA A 74 12.79 1.34 3.67
C ALA A 74 14.06 1.93 4.30
N ARG A 75 14.67 1.29 5.31
CA ARG A 75 15.79 1.85 6.10
C ARG A 75 17.05 2.18 5.28
N ASN A 76 17.23 1.53 4.13
CA ASN A 76 18.36 1.76 3.22
C ASN A 76 18.05 2.82 2.15
N ALA A 77 16.79 3.26 2.04
CA ALA A 77 16.38 4.28 1.09
C ALA A 77 16.62 5.69 1.65
N SER A 78 17.28 6.53 0.87
CA SER A 78 17.48 7.95 1.11
C SER A 78 16.21 8.75 0.83
N GLN A 79 16.14 10.00 1.32
CA GLN A 79 14.91 10.82 1.20
C GLN A 79 14.46 11.12 -0.25
N GLY A 80 15.37 11.00 -1.22
CA GLY A 80 15.10 11.20 -2.63
C GLY A 80 14.69 9.93 -3.38
N ASP A 81 14.81 8.75 -2.74
CA ASP A 81 14.61 7.47 -3.39
C ASP A 81 13.11 7.14 -3.47
N ASP A 82 12.72 6.46 -4.55
CA ASP A 82 11.32 6.13 -4.82
C ASP A 82 10.68 5.29 -3.70
N LEU A 83 11.42 4.35 -3.11
CA LEU A 83 10.93 3.56 -1.98
C LEU A 83 10.63 4.44 -0.75
N TYR A 84 11.50 5.40 -0.45
CA TYR A 84 11.28 6.33 0.67
C TYR A 84 10.03 7.18 0.43
N ILE A 85 9.92 7.76 -0.77
CA ILE A 85 8.78 8.59 -1.17
C ILE A 85 7.48 7.77 -1.12
N PHE A 86 7.51 6.55 -1.63
CA PHE A 86 6.39 5.62 -1.58
C PHE A 86 5.94 5.35 -0.15
N VAL A 87 6.86 4.94 0.74
CA VAL A 87 6.54 4.62 2.14
C VAL A 87 5.98 5.84 2.87
N LYS A 88 6.59 7.00 2.70
CA LYS A 88 6.11 8.25 3.31
C LYS A 88 4.69 8.58 2.86
N ASN A 89 4.41 8.48 1.56
CA ASN A 89 3.09 8.77 1.00
C ASN A 89 2.07 7.72 1.44
N LEU A 90 2.43 6.43 1.45
CA LEU A 90 1.57 5.34 1.91
C LEU A 90 1.07 5.58 3.33
N LEU A 91 1.99 5.86 4.27
CA LEU A 91 1.64 6.12 5.67
C LEU A 91 0.77 7.37 5.83
N THR A 92 1.05 8.41 5.05
CA THR A 92 0.30 9.67 5.06
C THR A 92 -1.13 9.47 4.55
N GLU A 93 -1.30 8.81 3.41
CA GLU A 93 -2.61 8.55 2.80
C GLU A 93 -3.49 7.69 3.71
N ILE A 94 -2.94 6.63 4.31
CA ILE A 94 -3.68 5.79 5.27
C ILE A 94 -4.13 6.61 6.48
N LYS A 95 -3.23 7.39 7.08
CA LYS A 95 -3.53 8.18 8.28
C LYS A 95 -4.60 9.24 8.02
N ASN A 96 -4.59 9.84 6.83
CA ASN A 96 -5.57 10.85 6.43
C ASN A 96 -6.92 10.25 6.03
N SER A 97 -6.95 8.96 5.67
CA SER A 97 -8.15 8.30 5.12
C SER A 97 -8.93 7.48 6.13
N ALA A 98 -8.37 7.17 7.30
CA ALA A 98 -8.97 6.32 8.32
C ALA A 98 -8.64 6.79 9.74
N GLU A 99 -9.64 6.71 10.63
CA GLU A 99 -9.53 7.24 12.00
C GLU A 99 -8.98 6.22 12.99
N SER A 100 -9.45 4.97 12.89
CA SER A 100 -9.10 3.90 13.83
C SER A 100 -7.91 3.05 13.36
N SER A 101 -7.18 2.44 14.32
CA SER A 101 -6.11 1.49 14.01
C SER A 101 -6.59 0.35 13.11
N LYS A 102 -7.70 -0.28 13.48
CA LYS A 102 -8.33 -1.37 12.71
C LYS A 102 -8.65 -0.97 11.26
N GLU A 103 -9.25 0.20 11.07
CA GLU A 103 -9.60 0.70 9.73
C GLU A 103 -8.33 1.03 8.92
N ARG A 104 -7.33 1.68 9.53
CA ARG A 104 -6.04 1.97 8.89
C ARG A 104 -5.32 0.71 8.43
N LEU A 105 -5.27 -0.32 9.26
CA LEU A 105 -4.62 -1.59 8.95
C LEU A 105 -5.38 -2.34 7.84
N LYS A 106 -6.71 -2.32 7.87
CA LYS A 106 -7.54 -2.90 6.80
C LYS A 106 -7.34 -2.16 5.47
N LEU A 107 -7.33 -0.82 5.51
CA LEU A 107 -7.05 0.02 4.35
C LEU A 107 -5.64 -0.24 3.80
N ALA A 108 -4.63 -0.36 4.68
CA ALA A 108 -3.26 -0.67 4.30
C ALA A 108 -3.16 -2.00 3.52
N GLN A 109 -3.85 -3.05 3.98
CA GLN A 109 -3.90 -4.33 3.28
C GLN A 109 -4.46 -4.20 1.86
N TYR A 110 -5.58 -3.49 1.71
CA TYR A 110 -6.17 -3.28 0.38
C TYR A 110 -5.27 -2.43 -0.51
N ILE A 111 -4.66 -1.36 -0.01
CA ILE A 111 -3.74 -0.51 -0.78
C ILE A 111 -2.56 -1.36 -1.27
N LEU A 112 -1.90 -2.08 -0.37
CA LEU A 112 -0.71 -2.87 -0.70
C LEU A 112 -1.03 -4.01 -1.67
N LYS A 113 -2.17 -4.67 -1.51
CA LYS A 113 -2.66 -5.67 -2.48
C LYS A 113 -2.89 -5.04 -3.86
N SER A 114 -3.50 -3.86 -3.92
CA SER A 114 -3.68 -3.11 -5.17
C SER A 114 -2.34 -2.67 -5.78
N CYS A 115 -1.39 -2.22 -4.97
CA CYS A 115 -0.03 -1.88 -5.40
C CYS A 115 0.68 -3.06 -6.06
N ILE A 116 0.55 -4.28 -5.51
CA ILE A 116 1.11 -5.50 -6.11
C ILE A 116 0.51 -5.76 -7.50
N TYR A 117 -0.81 -5.58 -7.67
CA TYR A 117 -1.44 -5.75 -8.98
C TYR A 117 -1.02 -4.66 -9.97
N LEU A 118 -0.97 -3.40 -9.52
CA LEU A 118 -0.50 -2.28 -10.33
C LEU A 118 0.94 -2.48 -10.79
N PHE A 119 1.85 -2.84 -9.87
CA PHE A 119 3.25 -3.11 -10.18
C PHE A 119 3.40 -4.18 -11.27
N ASN A 120 2.65 -5.28 -11.17
CA ASN A 120 2.63 -6.31 -12.21
C ASN A 120 2.07 -5.79 -13.54
N ALA A 121 1.04 -4.95 -13.51
CA ALA A 121 0.48 -4.37 -14.72
C ALA A 121 1.48 -3.43 -15.40
N TYR A 122 2.14 -2.54 -14.65
CA TYR A 122 3.20 -1.67 -15.16
C TYR A 122 4.33 -2.46 -15.80
N ARG A 123 4.86 -3.47 -15.10
CA ARG A 123 5.95 -4.33 -15.62
C ARG A 123 5.59 -5.12 -16.88
N LYS A 124 4.30 -5.36 -17.11
CA LYS A 124 3.80 -6.05 -18.31
C LYS A 124 3.34 -5.09 -19.42
N GLY A 125 3.50 -3.78 -19.25
CA GLY A 125 2.98 -2.79 -20.21
C GLY A 125 1.46 -2.78 -20.29
N LEU A 126 0.77 -3.18 -19.22
CA LEU A 126 -0.70 -3.24 -19.13
C LEU A 126 -1.30 -2.06 -18.35
N SER A 127 -0.48 -1.07 -17.98
CA SER A 127 -0.93 0.10 -17.20
C SER A 127 -2.04 0.89 -17.88
N ASP A 128 -2.05 0.94 -19.21
CA ASP A 128 -3.03 1.69 -19.99
C ASP A 128 -4.45 1.11 -19.89
N LEU A 129 -4.58 -0.16 -19.50
CA LEU A 129 -5.88 -0.80 -19.25
C LEU A 129 -6.55 -0.35 -17.95
N LEU A 130 -5.82 0.40 -17.10
CA LEU A 130 -6.26 0.72 -15.75
C LEU A 130 -6.88 2.11 -15.62
N GLY A 131 -6.82 2.96 -16.64
CA GLY A 131 -7.46 4.30 -16.66
C GLY A 131 -6.75 5.33 -15.79
#